data_AF-A0A4Y2H6T0-F1
#
_entry.id   AF-A0A4Y2H6T0-F1
#
_cell.length_a   1.000
_cell.length_b   1.000
_cell.length_c   1.000
_cell.angle_alpha   90.00
_cell.angle_beta   90.00
_cell.angle_gamma   90.00
#
_symmetry.space_group_name_H-M   'P 1'
#
loop_
_entity.id
_entity.type
_entity.pdbx_description
1 polymer ?
#
loop_
_entity_poly.entity_id
_entity_poly.type
_entity_poly.pdbx_seq_one_letter_code
_entity_poly.pdbx_strand_id
1 'polypeptide(L)' 'MDCDNGGTCNTENWRCECLAGTSGVKCAKIEDCAPLNCEEKNAMCIFDIKKGQPTCKCNEDNFYYEEENCN' A
#
# COMPACT_ATOMS: atom_id res chain seq x y z
N MET A 1 -12.48 14.59 5.73
CA MET A 1 -11.84 13.37 6.25
C MET A 1 -10.97 12.84 5.14
N ASP A 2 -9.67 12.68 5.40
CA ASP A 2 -8.73 12.19 4.40
C ASP A 2 -8.71 10.67 4.42
N CYS A 3 -8.92 10.07 3.25
CA CYS A 3 -8.85 8.63 3.01
C CYS A 3 -7.53 8.28 2.34
N ASP A 4 -6.87 7.25 2.83
CA ASP A 4 -5.60 6.75 2.29
C ASP A 4 -5.83 5.74 1.17
N ASN A 5 -4.77 5.42 0.42
CA ASN A 5 -4.73 4.32 -0.54
C ASN A 5 -5.87 4.32 -1.59
N GLY A 6 -6.36 5.50 -1.98
CA GLY A 6 -7.42 5.64 -2.98
C GLY A 6 -8.83 5.36 -2.48
N GLY A 7 -9.04 5.28 -1.16
CA GLY A 7 -10.36 5.17 -0.56
C GLY A 7 -11.24 6.40 -0.83
N THR A 8 -12.56 6.18 -0.88
CA THR A 8 -13.54 7.27 -1.09
C THR A 8 -14.22 7.63 0.23
N CYS A 9 -14.32 8.92 0.54
CA CYS A 9 -14.97 9.36 1.77
C CYS A 9 -16.50 9.24 1.65
N ASN A 10 -17.11 8.39 2.49
CA ASN A 10 -18.55 8.36 2.68
C ASN A 10 -18.94 9.36 3.80
N THR A 11 -19.65 10.42 3.42
CA THR A 11 -20.03 11.51 4.33
C THR A 11 -21.25 11.20 5.18
N GLU A 12 -22.01 10.14 4.87
CA GLU A 12 -23.20 9.74 5.64
C GLU A 12 -22.81 9.07 6.96
N ASN A 13 -21.75 8.25 6.93
CA ASN A 13 -21.27 7.50 8.09
C ASN A 13 -19.88 7.93 8.58
N TRP A 14 -19.28 8.94 7.94
CA TRP A 14 -17.92 9.43 8.21
C TRP A 14 -16.87 8.30 8.22
N ARG A 15 -16.96 7.38 7.27
CA ARG A 15 -15.98 6.31 7.04
C ARG A 15 -15.49 6.31 5.61
N CYS A 16 -14.27 5.84 5.40
CA CYS A 16 -13.77 5.61 4.05
C CYS A 16 -14.27 4.26 3.52
N GLU A 17 -14.71 4.27 2.27
CA GLU A 17 -14.94 3.07 1.47
C GLU A 17 -13.58 2.65 0.88
N CYS A 18 -13.07 1.53 1.37
CA CYS A 18 -11.73 1.05 1.05
C CYS A 18 -11.71 0.22 -0.22
N LEU A 19 -10.61 0.32 -0.98
CA LEU A 19 -10.33 -0.58 -2.09
C LEU A 19 -9.98 -1.97 -1.55
N ALA A 20 -10.22 -3.01 -2.35
CA ALA A 20 -9.83 -4.37 -2.02
C ALA A 20 -8.33 -4.43 -1.68
N GLY A 21 -7.97 -5.13 -0.60
CA GLY A 21 -6.60 -5.15 -0.08
C GLY A 21 -6.24 -3.97 0.82
N THR A 22 -7.20 -3.11 1.19
CA THR A 22 -7.00 -2.05 2.19
C THR A 22 -8.11 -2.04 3.24
N SER A 23 -7.80 -1.59 4.46
CA SER A 23 -8.76 -1.60 5.56
C SER A 23 -8.53 -0.51 6.62
N GLY A 24 -9.46 -0.42 7.56
CA GLY A 24 -9.50 0.58 8.64
C GLY A 24 -10.36 1.80 8.29
N VAL A 25 -10.60 2.66 9.28
CA VAL A 25 -11.49 3.84 9.13
C VAL A 25 -11.06 4.77 8.00
N LYS A 26 -9.75 4.87 7.77
CA LYS A 26 -9.13 5.68 6.72
C LYS A 26 -8.54 4.87 5.56
N CYS A 27 -8.71 3.55 5.53
CA CYS A 27 -8.07 2.67 4.55
C CYS A 27 -6.52 2.67 4.59
N ALA A 28 -5.92 3.08 5.72
CA ALA A 28 -4.47 3.17 5.89
C ALA A 28 -3.79 1.80 5.96
N LYS A 29 -4.50 0.76 6.41
CA LYS A 29 -3.95 -0.58 6.54
C LYS A 29 -3.97 -1.25 5.18
N ILE A 30 -2.83 -1.82 4.78
CA ILE A 30 -2.68 -2.61 3.56
C ILE A 30 -2.69 -4.09 3.97
N GLU A 31 -3.55 -4.88 3.34
CA GLU A 31 -3.63 -6.32 3.55
C GLU A 31 -2.69 -7.05 2.58
N ASP A 32 -2.40 -8.33 2.85
CA ASP A 32 -1.60 -9.20 1.98
C ASP A 32 -0.19 -8.69 1.63
N CYS A 33 0.43 -7.94 2.55
CA CYS A 33 1.84 -7.58 2.44
C CYS A 33 2.81 -8.73 2.76
N ALA A 34 2.40 -9.67 3.63
CA ALA A 34 3.29 -10.74 4.11
C ALA A 34 3.84 -11.63 2.97
N PRO A 35 3.05 -12.07 1.97
CA PRO A 35 3.56 -12.86 0.85
C PRO A 35 4.59 -12.14 -0.03
N LEU A 36 4.69 -10.81 0.05
CA LEU A 36 5.60 -10.02 -0.77
C LEU A 36 7.03 -9.95 -0.20
N ASN A 37 7.21 -10.25 1.10
CA ASN A 37 8.49 -10.18 1.81
C ASN A 37 9.29 -8.89 1.53
N CYS A 38 8.61 -7.74 1.49
CA CYS A 38 9.25 -6.48 1.11
C CYS A 38 10.40 -6.09 2.03
N GLU A 39 10.28 -6.38 3.33
CA GLU A 39 11.34 -6.06 4.31
C GLU A 39 12.65 -6.81 4.01
N GLU A 40 12.59 -8.08 3.60
CA GLU A 40 13.77 -8.86 3.20
C GLU A 40 14.45 -8.29 1.94
N LYS A 41 13.68 -7.56 1.12
CA LYS A 41 14.10 -6.93 -0.14
C LYS A 41 14.55 -5.47 0.03
N ASN A 42 14.73 -5.01 1.27
CA ASN A 42 15.00 -3.59 1.61
C ASN A 42 13.93 -2.62 1.03
N ALA A 43 12.68 -3.05 1.06
CA ALA A 43 11.55 -2.33 0.51
C ALA A 43 10.40 -2.21 1.54
N MET A 44 9.49 -1.28 1.28
CA MET A 44 8.26 -1.09 2.03
C MET A 44 7.06 -1.57 1.22
N CYS A 45 6.10 -2.21 1.89
CA CYS A 45 4.82 -2.54 1.29
C CYS A 45 3.99 -1.27 1.12
N ILE A 46 3.56 -1.01 -0.12
CA ILE A 46 2.67 0.10 -0.48
C ILE A 46 1.49 -0.44 -1.28
N PHE A 47 0.39 0.32 -1.34
CA PHE A 47 -0.74 -0.02 -2.19
C PHE A 47 -0.61 0.71 -3.54
N ASP A 48 -0.46 -0.05 -4.62
CA ASP A 48 -0.46 0.52 -5.97
C ASP A 48 -1.91 0.73 -6.43
N ILE A 49 -2.39 1.97 -6.31
CA ILE A 49 -3.76 2.35 -6.69
C ILE A 49 -4.04 2.06 -8.17
N LYS A 50 -3.04 2.11 -9.06
CA LYS A 50 -3.24 1.83 -10.49
C LYS A 50 -3.44 0.34 -10.75
N LYS A 51 -2.77 -0.52 -9.99
CA LYS A 51 -2.92 -1.98 -10.09
C LYS A 51 -4.03 -2.52 -9.19
N GLY A 52 -4.43 -1.75 -8.18
CA GLY A 52 -5.42 -2.17 -7.17
C GLY A 52 -4.92 -3.28 -6.24
N GLN A 53 -3.61 -3.35 -5.98
CA GLN A 53 -3.00 -4.40 -5.16
C GLN A 53 -1.75 -3.92 -4.41
N PRO A 54 -1.35 -4.57 -3.31
CA PRO A 54 -0.09 -4.29 -2.63
C PRO A 54 1.13 -4.60 -3.52
N THR A 55 2.21 -3.83 -3.34
CA THR A 55 3.50 -4.02 -4.01
C THR A 55 4.63 -3.53 -3.10
N CYS A 56 5.86 -3.99 -3.35
CA CYS A 56 7.04 -3.43 -2.69
C CYS A 56 7.51 -2.16 -3.42
N LYS A 57 7.93 -1.15 -2.65
CA LYS A 57 8.64 0.03 -3.13
C LYS A 57 9.95 0.17 -2.35
N CYS A 58 11.06 0.42 -3.04
CA CYS A 58 12.35 0.63 -2.39
C CYS A 58 12.31 1.77 -1.36
N ASN A 59 13.03 1.59 -0.25
CA ASN A 59 13.01 2.53 0.87
C ASN A 59 13.74 3.85 0.60
N GLU A 60 14.69 3.85 -0.35
CA GLU A 60 15.55 5.01 -0.63
C GLU A 60 15.51 5.41 -2.11
N ASP A 61 15.56 6.72 -2.36
CA ASP A 61 15.42 7.34 -3.69
C ASP A 61 16.62 7.09 -4.64
N ASN A 62 17.65 6.36 -4.19
CA ASN A 62 18.85 6.04 -4.99
C ASN A 62 19.02 4.54 -5.30
N PHE A 63 18.07 3.70 -4.88
CA PHE A 63 18.16 2.26 -5.06
C PHE A 63 17.47 1.84 -6.36
N TYR A 64 18.08 0.92 -7.11
CA TYR A 64 17.48 0.34 -8.31
C TYR A 64 17.01 -1.08 -8.05
N TYR A 65 15.94 -1.47 -8.74
CA TYR A 65 15.35 -2.80 -8.62
C TYR A 65 16.17 -3.78 -9.47
N GLU A 66 16.97 -4.64 -8.83
CA GLU A 66 17.76 -5.69 -9.48
C GLU A 66 17.45 -7.04 -8.82
N GLU A 67 17.09 -8.05 -9.62
CA GLU A 67 16.81 -9.42 -9.16
C GLU A 67 15.86 -9.49 -7.94
N GLU A 68 14.81 -8.66 -7.95
CA GLU A 68 13.82 -8.52 -6.89
C GLU A 68 14.29 -7.88 -5.57
N ASN A 69 15.49 -7.30 -5.54
CA ASN A 69 16.02 -6.58 -4.39
C ASN A 69 16.25 -5.11 -4.75
N CYS A 70 16.06 -4.25 -3.76
CA CYS A 70 16.50 -2.87 -3.84
C CYS A 70 17.99 -2.82 -3.50
N ASN A 71 18.82 -2.42 -4.47
CA ASN A 71 20.29 -2.27 -4.32
C ASN A 71 20.78 -0.84 -4.52
#